data_AF-A0AA41UHP1-F1
#
_entry.id   AF-A0AA41UHP1-F1
#
_cell.length_a   1.000
_cell.length_b   1.000
_cell.length_c   1.000
_cell.angle_alpha   90.00
_cell.angle_beta   90.00
_cell.angle_gamma   90.00
#
_symmetry.space_group_name_H-M   'P 1'
#
loop_
_entity.id
_entity.type
_entity.pdbx_description
1 polymer ?
#
loop_
_entity_poly.entity_id
_entity_poly.type
_entity_poly.pdbx_seq_one_letter_code
_entity_poly.pdbx_strand_id
1 'polypeptide(L)'
;MKLFEPLTINGMPLANRIIMPPMQLRLGLGNRRARAFYLERAAGGVGAIVMSATSVDLFSTDAAWGRPGGVEQFIERMQVLNNEIRAAGARVGIQLWHGNQWPAGSGAPFAGTEQVAPSATAERRALTTGEIEAIVDKFGQAAETARTAGFDFVEVHGAHGYLVCQFFSSADNRRKDRYGGNLDNRMRFGLEIVETMRRTAGDDFPIFYRLGAEERRPGGITLRQSKAFAAALAKAGVDAFDVSIGMPVGRKPSPGRKARPGTYVPLAAAIKQAVGVPVMAVGRIHTAALAESILNEGRADLVGVGRQLIADPRWPRKIIAGREDDIVACLSCNTCFNPLRNDQWRPGDPICQVNPRAGREADEGQNQ
;
A
#
# COMPACT_ATOMS: atom_id res chain seq x y z
N MET A 1 6.87 -19.67 -17.09
CA MET A 1 6.87 -19.37 -15.65
C MET A 1 5.55 -18.69 -15.33
N LYS A 2 4.81 -19.21 -14.36
CA LYS A 2 3.52 -18.68 -13.91
C LYS A 2 3.63 -17.20 -13.52
N LEU A 3 4.80 -16.79 -13.01
CA LEU A 3 5.15 -15.40 -12.72
C LEU A 3 4.85 -14.41 -13.86
N PHE A 4 5.01 -14.82 -15.12
CA PHE A 4 4.81 -13.98 -16.31
C PHE A 4 3.52 -14.29 -17.08
N GLU A 5 2.66 -15.13 -16.53
CA GLU A 5 1.32 -15.33 -17.09
C GLU A 5 0.43 -14.12 -16.78
N PRO A 6 -0.44 -13.71 -17.72
CA PRO A 6 -1.38 -12.63 -17.49
C PRO A 6 -2.45 -13.01 -16.46
N LEU A 7 -3.02 -12.00 -15.82
CA LEU A 7 -4.16 -12.13 -14.90
C LEU A 7 -5.12 -10.96 -15.16
N THR A 8 -6.42 -11.18 -15.02
CA THR A 8 -7.42 -10.09 -15.07
C THR A 8 -8.03 -9.89 -13.69
N ILE A 9 -8.16 -8.64 -13.26
CA ILE A 9 -8.74 -8.26 -11.97
C ILE A 9 -9.83 -7.22 -12.25
N ASN A 10 -11.10 -7.61 -12.05
CA ASN A 10 -12.25 -6.75 -12.34
C ASN A 10 -12.15 -6.05 -13.72
N GLY A 11 -11.92 -6.84 -14.77
CA GLY A 11 -11.74 -6.33 -16.14
C GLY A 11 -10.38 -5.69 -16.46
N MET A 12 -9.59 -5.29 -15.46
CA MET A 12 -8.24 -4.74 -15.66
C MET A 12 -7.24 -5.87 -15.99
N PRO A 13 -6.59 -5.84 -17.17
CA PRO A 13 -5.58 -6.85 -17.51
C PRO A 13 -4.21 -6.47 -16.93
N LEU A 14 -3.59 -7.44 -16.28
CA LEU A 14 -2.20 -7.43 -15.84
C LEU A 14 -1.36 -8.32 -16.75
N ALA A 15 -0.26 -7.78 -17.26
CA ALA A 15 0.64 -8.51 -18.15
C ALA A 15 1.40 -9.65 -17.45
N ASN A 16 1.60 -9.55 -16.13
CA ASN A 16 2.24 -10.56 -15.30
C ASN A 16 1.84 -10.43 -13.84
N ARG A 17 2.29 -11.37 -13.00
CA ARG A 17 1.89 -11.50 -11.59
C ARG A 17 2.81 -10.74 -10.61
N ILE A 18 3.69 -9.87 -11.12
CA ILE A 18 4.64 -9.10 -10.31
C ILE A 18 4.07 -7.70 -10.08
N ILE A 19 3.79 -7.37 -8.82
CA ILE A 19 3.35 -6.04 -8.42
C ILE A 19 4.44 -5.41 -7.58
N MET A 20 4.74 -4.13 -7.84
CA MET A 20 5.52 -3.31 -6.93
C MET A 20 4.58 -2.77 -5.84
N PRO A 21 4.64 -3.28 -4.58
CA PRO A 21 3.78 -2.82 -3.51
C PRO A 21 4.15 -1.39 -3.08
N PRO A 22 3.26 -0.69 -2.35
CA PRO A 22 3.54 0.68 -1.96
C PRO A 22 4.67 0.72 -0.93
N MET A 23 5.57 1.67 -1.16
CA MET A 23 6.75 1.91 -0.33
C MET A 23 6.89 3.41 -0.08
N GLN A 24 6.82 3.82 1.18
CA GLN A 24 7.13 5.19 1.56
C GLN A 24 8.63 5.44 1.37
N LEU A 25 8.95 6.22 0.34
CA LEU A 25 10.30 6.70 0.07
C LEU A 25 10.26 8.21 0.26
N ARG A 26 11.23 8.84 0.96
CA ARG A 26 11.33 10.31 1.04
C ARG A 26 11.76 10.95 -0.28
N LEU A 27 11.28 10.41 -1.40
CA LEU A 27 11.40 10.95 -2.73
C LEU A 27 10.28 11.96 -3.03
N GLY A 28 9.14 11.88 -2.34
CA GLY A 28 7.91 12.54 -2.81
C GLY A 28 7.37 11.87 -4.07
N LEU A 29 6.28 12.40 -4.64
CA LEU A 29 5.63 11.83 -5.85
C LEU A 29 5.56 12.82 -7.03
N GLY A 30 5.55 14.14 -6.77
CA GLY A 30 5.39 15.17 -7.79
C GLY A 30 6.69 15.77 -8.37
N ASN A 31 7.80 15.03 -8.35
CA ASN A 31 9.08 15.55 -8.86
C ASN A 31 9.79 14.56 -9.81
N ARG A 32 10.80 15.08 -10.52
CA ARG A 32 11.57 14.33 -11.53
C ARG A 32 12.19 13.03 -11.02
N ARG A 33 12.66 13.00 -9.77
CA ARG A 33 13.29 11.80 -9.17
C ARG A 33 12.27 10.71 -8.92
N ALA A 34 11.11 11.06 -8.35
CA ALA A 34 10.01 10.11 -8.17
C ALA A 34 9.51 9.56 -9.51
N ARG A 35 9.32 10.43 -10.50
CA ARG A 35 8.94 10.05 -11.87
C ARG A 35 9.94 9.06 -12.46
N ALA A 36 11.24 9.38 -12.47
CA ALA A 36 12.27 8.49 -13.01
C ALA A 36 12.33 7.14 -12.25
N PHE A 37 12.18 7.18 -10.92
CA PHE A 37 12.13 5.99 -10.08
C PHE A 37 11.03 5.03 -10.53
N TYR A 38 9.78 5.49 -10.66
CA TYR A 38 8.68 4.61 -11.07
C TYR A 38 8.78 4.16 -12.53
N LEU A 39 9.18 5.06 -13.44
CA LEU A 39 9.33 4.71 -14.86
C LEU A 39 10.40 3.64 -15.08
N GLU A 40 11.50 3.65 -14.32
CA GLU A 40 12.51 2.61 -14.45
C GLU A 40 11.99 1.22 -14.01
N ARG A 41 11.06 1.15 -13.04
CA ARG A 41 10.45 -0.12 -12.62
C ARG A 41 9.34 -0.57 -13.58
N ALA A 42 8.57 0.37 -14.12
CA ALA A 42 7.58 0.08 -15.16
C ALA A 42 8.28 -0.50 -16.39
N ALA A 43 9.30 0.19 -16.90
CA ALA A 43 10.17 -0.33 -17.94
C ALA A 43 10.89 -1.61 -17.48
N GLY A 44 11.15 -1.80 -16.19
CA GLY A 44 11.72 -3.03 -15.64
C GLY A 44 10.89 -4.30 -15.87
N GLY A 45 9.61 -4.17 -16.21
CA GLY A 45 8.71 -5.27 -16.59
C GLY A 45 7.76 -5.74 -15.49
N VAL A 46 7.47 -4.91 -14.49
CA VAL A 46 6.40 -5.21 -13.51
C VAL A 46 5.02 -5.14 -14.16
N GLY A 47 4.09 -5.97 -13.71
CA GLY A 47 2.70 -5.94 -14.18
C GLY A 47 1.93 -4.74 -13.63
N ALA A 48 2.22 -4.35 -12.39
CA ALA A 48 1.64 -3.14 -11.78
C ALA A 48 2.58 -2.46 -10.78
N ILE A 49 2.32 -1.18 -10.55
CA ILE A 49 2.95 -0.35 -9.51
C ILE A 49 1.87 0.23 -8.61
N VAL A 50 2.02 0.07 -7.30
CA VAL A 50 1.23 0.82 -6.31
C VAL A 50 2.09 1.98 -5.79
N MET A 51 1.67 3.21 -6.05
CA MET A 51 2.32 4.39 -5.50
C MET A 51 2.18 4.47 -3.97
N SER A 52 3.15 5.12 -3.34
CA SER A 52 3.22 5.28 -1.88
C SER A 52 1.91 5.80 -1.26
N ALA A 53 1.71 5.46 0.02
CA ALA A 53 0.58 5.88 0.84
C ALA A 53 0.30 7.39 0.70
N THR A 54 -0.94 7.71 0.34
CA THR A 54 -1.47 9.05 0.15
C THR A 54 -2.60 9.24 1.15
N SER A 55 -2.46 10.21 2.05
CA SER A 55 -3.45 10.42 3.11
C SER A 55 -4.72 11.06 2.55
N VAL A 56 -5.88 10.47 2.83
CA VAL A 56 -7.18 10.94 2.33
C VAL A 56 -7.66 12.22 2.98
N ASP A 57 -7.07 12.57 4.12
CA ASP A 57 -7.47 13.61 5.04
C ASP A 57 -6.42 14.73 5.15
N LEU A 58 -5.27 14.59 4.49
CA LEU A 58 -4.15 15.53 4.65
C LEU A 58 -4.45 16.93 4.11
N PHE A 59 -5.40 17.09 3.20
CA PHE A 59 -5.72 18.38 2.60
C PHE A 59 -7.15 18.32 2.08
N SER A 60 -8.10 18.92 2.81
CA SER A 60 -9.46 19.15 2.33
C SER A 60 -9.69 20.66 2.16
N THR A 61 -10.58 21.05 1.26
CA THR A 61 -10.91 22.46 1.00
C THR A 61 -11.93 23.04 1.98
N ASP A 62 -12.49 22.21 2.88
CA ASP A 62 -13.44 22.68 3.89
C ASP A 62 -12.75 23.55 4.95
N ALA A 63 -13.45 24.57 5.45
CA ALA A 63 -12.94 25.47 6.49
C ALA A 63 -12.58 24.74 7.81
N ALA A 64 -13.17 23.55 8.05
CA ALA A 64 -12.82 22.66 9.16
C ALA A 64 -11.63 21.73 8.84
N TRP A 65 -11.16 21.68 7.58
CA TRP A 65 -10.37 20.57 7.05
C TRP A 65 -9.26 20.93 6.03
N GLY A 66 -8.99 22.20 5.68
CA GLY A 66 -7.66 22.50 5.11
C GLY A 66 -7.38 23.78 4.32
N ARG A 67 -6.57 23.57 3.26
CA ARG A 67 -5.76 24.54 2.47
C ARG A 67 -6.16 24.44 0.98
N PRO A 68 -5.85 25.44 0.13
CA PRO A 68 -5.81 25.24 -1.32
C PRO A 68 -4.76 24.17 -1.66
N GLY A 69 -5.08 23.12 -2.43
CA GLY A 69 -4.11 22.05 -2.74
C GLY A 69 -4.51 20.60 -2.43
N GLY A 70 -5.79 20.29 -2.17
CA GLY A 70 -6.33 19.03 -1.62
C GLY A 70 -5.75 17.68 -2.09
N VAL A 71 -6.07 16.58 -1.40
CA VAL A 71 -5.67 15.22 -1.84
C VAL A 71 -6.12 14.95 -3.28
N GLU A 72 -7.26 15.49 -3.67
CA GLU A 72 -7.81 15.43 -5.01
C GLU A 72 -6.88 16.13 -6.02
N GLN A 73 -6.45 17.35 -5.73
CA GLN A 73 -5.52 18.10 -6.59
C GLN A 73 -4.14 17.42 -6.67
N PHE A 74 -3.69 16.78 -5.59
CA PHE A 74 -2.48 15.96 -5.61
C PHE A 74 -2.65 14.76 -6.55
N ILE A 75 -3.76 14.04 -6.43
CA ILE A 75 -4.10 12.88 -7.28
C ILE A 75 -4.20 13.30 -8.75
N GLU A 76 -4.87 14.41 -9.07
CA GLU A 76 -5.00 14.95 -10.43
C GLU A 76 -3.64 15.24 -11.07
N ARG A 77 -2.68 15.81 -10.32
CA ARG A 77 -1.32 16.08 -10.82
C ARG A 77 -0.55 14.82 -11.20
N MET A 78 -0.98 13.63 -10.76
CA MET A 78 -0.34 12.36 -11.10
C MET A 78 -0.72 11.85 -12.49
N GLN A 79 -1.72 12.43 -13.17
CA GLN A 79 -2.19 12.00 -14.50
C GLN A 79 -1.07 11.78 -15.51
N VAL A 80 -0.10 12.71 -15.58
CA VAL A 80 1.04 12.60 -16.50
C VAL A 80 1.89 11.36 -16.19
N LEU A 81 2.24 11.15 -14.93
CA LEU A 81 3.03 9.99 -14.52
C LEU A 81 2.25 8.68 -14.75
N ASN A 82 0.94 8.68 -14.49
CA ASN A 82 0.08 7.52 -14.72
C ASN A 82 0.09 7.11 -16.20
N ASN A 83 -0.04 8.07 -17.11
CA ASN A 83 0.01 7.82 -18.55
C ASN A 83 1.37 7.25 -18.99
N GLU A 84 2.46 7.76 -18.45
CA GLU A 84 3.81 7.30 -18.78
C GLU A 84 4.12 5.90 -18.23
N ILE A 85 3.65 5.58 -17.02
CA ILE A 85 3.77 4.22 -16.47
C ILE A 85 2.98 3.22 -17.33
N ARG A 86 1.76 3.58 -17.75
CA ARG A 86 0.95 2.75 -18.66
C ARG A 86 1.62 2.57 -20.02
N ALA A 87 2.17 3.65 -20.59
CA ALA A 87 2.91 3.59 -21.86
C ALA A 87 4.16 2.69 -21.75
N ALA A 88 4.76 2.59 -20.57
CA ALA A 88 5.87 1.67 -20.29
C ALA A 88 5.43 0.20 -20.06
N GLY A 89 4.12 -0.08 -20.08
CA GLY A 89 3.55 -1.43 -20.05
C GLY A 89 3.10 -1.93 -18.67
N ALA A 90 3.07 -1.07 -17.64
CA ALA A 90 2.62 -1.43 -16.30
C ALA A 90 1.30 -0.74 -15.93
N ARG A 91 0.46 -1.42 -15.16
CA ARG A 91 -0.68 -0.77 -14.49
C ARG A 91 -0.24 0.07 -13.32
N VAL A 92 -1.02 1.08 -12.95
CA VAL A 92 -0.69 1.99 -11.87
C VAL A 92 -1.85 2.16 -10.91
N GLY A 93 -1.59 1.98 -9.62
CA GLY A 93 -2.54 2.25 -8.55
C GLY A 93 -1.98 3.20 -7.52
N ILE A 94 -2.87 3.74 -6.68
CA ILE A 94 -2.51 4.60 -5.55
C ILE A 94 -3.01 3.98 -4.26
N GLN A 95 -2.14 3.97 -3.23
CA GLN A 95 -2.55 3.53 -1.91
C GLN A 95 -3.18 4.69 -1.12
N LEU A 96 -4.45 4.56 -0.76
CA LEU A 96 -5.19 5.48 0.10
C LEU A 96 -5.02 5.10 1.57
N TRP A 97 -4.75 6.09 2.40
CA TRP A 97 -4.29 5.89 3.78
C TRP A 97 -4.84 6.97 4.72
N HIS A 98 -4.84 6.71 6.02
CA HIS A 98 -5.05 7.72 7.05
C HIS A 98 -4.01 7.51 8.16
N GLY A 99 -3.22 8.55 8.41
CA GLY A 99 -2.03 8.47 9.26
C GLY A 99 -2.21 8.62 10.75
N ASN A 100 -3.40 8.34 11.30
CA ASN A 100 -3.68 8.51 12.73
C ASN A 100 -3.48 9.94 13.24
N GLN A 101 -3.65 10.93 12.36
CA GLN A 101 -3.35 12.32 12.63
C GLN A 101 -4.48 13.16 12.08
N TRP A 102 -5.06 14.01 12.92
CA TRP A 102 -6.09 14.95 12.49
C TRP A 102 -5.43 16.14 11.76
N PRO A 103 -5.96 16.58 10.62
CA PRO A 103 -5.44 17.78 9.95
C PRO A 103 -5.72 19.03 10.80
N ALA A 104 -4.75 19.92 10.96
CA ALA A 104 -4.92 21.10 11.84
C ALA A 104 -5.72 22.26 11.24
N GLY A 105 -6.33 22.11 10.06
CA GLY A 105 -6.89 23.25 9.33
C GLY A 105 -5.82 24.27 8.88
N SER A 106 -6.25 25.32 8.21
CA SER A 106 -5.41 26.26 7.43
C SER A 106 -4.21 26.86 8.18
N GLY A 107 -2.98 26.55 7.74
CA GLY A 107 -1.86 27.50 7.83
C GLY A 107 -0.49 26.98 8.27
N ALA A 108 -0.36 25.96 9.13
CA ALA A 108 0.97 25.61 9.65
C ALA A 108 1.67 24.49 8.83
N PRO A 109 2.97 24.64 8.45
CA PRO A 109 3.65 23.78 7.47
C PRO A 109 3.79 22.29 7.85
N PHE A 110 3.41 21.94 9.08
CA PHE A 110 3.43 20.58 9.64
C PHE A 110 2.32 20.38 10.69
N ALA A 111 1.23 21.16 10.65
CA ALA A 111 0.21 21.07 11.69
C ALA A 111 -0.84 20.01 11.37
N GLY A 112 -0.73 18.94 12.15
CA GLY A 112 -1.78 18.04 12.57
C GLY A 112 -1.34 17.52 13.94
N THR A 113 -1.23 18.38 14.95
CA THR A 113 -0.61 17.96 16.22
C THR A 113 -1.45 16.93 16.96
N GLU A 114 -2.76 16.91 16.70
CA GLU A 114 -3.66 15.95 17.31
C GLU A 114 -3.55 14.58 16.65
N GLN A 115 -3.00 13.62 17.38
CA GLN A 115 -3.04 12.23 17.00
C GLN A 115 -4.41 11.65 17.32
N VAL A 116 -4.96 10.83 16.42
CA VAL A 116 -6.29 10.24 16.55
C VAL A 116 -6.26 8.71 16.42
N ALA A 117 -7.22 8.07 17.08
CA ALA A 117 -7.39 6.63 17.11
C ALA A 117 -8.88 6.25 17.31
N PRO A 118 -9.25 4.97 17.12
CA PRO A 118 -10.61 4.50 17.42
C PRO A 118 -10.96 4.68 18.90
N SER A 119 -9.99 4.63 19.80
CA SER A 119 -10.16 4.79 21.24
C SER A 119 -9.01 5.62 21.82
N ALA A 120 -9.28 6.36 22.89
CA ALA A 120 -8.30 7.26 23.49
C ALA A 120 -7.10 6.46 24.05
N THR A 121 -5.91 7.02 23.86
CA THR A 121 -4.66 6.54 24.46
C THR A 121 -3.97 7.68 25.20
N ALA A 122 -2.78 7.45 25.76
CA ALA A 122 -1.99 8.52 26.37
C ALA A 122 -1.60 9.62 25.37
N GLU A 123 -1.51 9.29 24.09
CA GLU A 123 -1.00 10.19 23.04
C GLU A 123 -2.06 10.56 22.00
N ARG A 124 -3.21 9.87 21.97
CA ARG A 124 -4.21 9.99 20.90
C ARG A 124 -5.63 10.22 21.41
N ARG A 125 -6.35 11.15 20.79
CA ARG A 125 -7.78 11.36 21.02
C ARG A 125 -8.62 10.29 20.33
N ALA A 126 -9.73 9.90 20.95
CA ALA A 126 -10.74 9.06 20.30
C ALA A 126 -11.52 9.87 19.25
N LEU A 127 -11.70 9.29 18.06
CA LEU A 127 -12.58 9.85 17.04
C LEU A 127 -14.05 9.81 17.49
N THR A 128 -14.85 10.81 17.14
CA THR A 128 -16.31 10.76 17.25
C THR A 128 -16.90 9.98 16.07
N THR A 129 -18.16 9.55 16.17
CA THR A 129 -18.84 8.84 15.08
C THR A 129 -18.92 9.68 13.80
N GLY A 130 -19.23 10.97 13.91
CA GLY A 130 -19.29 11.87 12.75
C GLY A 130 -17.93 12.10 12.09
N GLU A 131 -16.85 12.12 12.88
CA GLU A 131 -15.49 12.18 12.33
C GLU A 131 -15.12 10.90 11.56
N ILE A 132 -15.56 9.73 12.03
CA ILE A 132 -15.36 8.45 11.33
C ILE A 132 -16.11 8.43 10.00
N GLU A 133 -17.37 8.88 10.00
CA GLU A 133 -18.20 8.98 8.79
C GLU A 133 -17.58 9.95 7.77
N ALA A 134 -17.09 11.11 8.22
CA ALA A 134 -16.38 12.06 7.35
C ALA A 134 -15.11 11.44 6.72
N ILE A 135 -14.37 10.62 7.47
CA ILE A 135 -13.20 9.90 6.94
C ILE A 135 -13.64 8.89 5.86
N VAL A 136 -14.74 8.16 6.07
CA VAL A 136 -15.30 7.24 5.07
C VAL A 136 -15.58 7.97 3.75
N ASP A 137 -16.24 9.13 3.82
CA ASP A 137 -16.53 9.96 2.65
C ASP A 137 -15.25 10.41 1.93
N LYS A 138 -14.19 10.74 2.67
CA LYS A 138 -12.90 11.12 2.10
C LYS A 138 -12.21 9.98 1.35
N PHE A 139 -12.32 8.74 1.81
CA PHE A 139 -11.88 7.59 1.00
C PHE A 139 -12.67 7.49 -0.31
N GLY A 140 -13.99 7.72 -0.27
CA GLY A 140 -14.84 7.74 -1.46
C GLY A 140 -14.43 8.80 -2.47
N GLN A 141 -14.25 10.05 -2.03
CA GLN A 141 -13.84 11.19 -2.87
C GLN A 141 -12.46 10.95 -3.49
N ALA A 142 -11.50 10.45 -2.69
CA ALA A 142 -10.17 10.13 -3.19
C ALA A 142 -10.18 9.00 -4.24
N ALA A 143 -11.05 7.99 -4.09
CA ALA A 143 -11.19 6.91 -5.06
C ALA A 143 -11.80 7.38 -6.39
N GLU A 144 -12.84 8.20 -6.34
CA GLU A 144 -13.44 8.83 -7.53
C GLU A 144 -12.42 9.72 -8.27
N THR A 145 -11.66 10.51 -7.51
CA THR A 145 -10.62 11.36 -8.09
C THR A 145 -9.49 10.51 -8.70
N ALA A 146 -9.09 9.41 -8.04
CA ALA A 146 -8.07 8.51 -8.58
C ALA A 146 -8.48 7.91 -9.92
N ARG A 147 -9.75 7.48 -10.05
CA ARG A 147 -10.31 7.03 -11.33
C ARG A 147 -10.21 8.12 -12.39
N THR A 148 -10.68 9.34 -12.07
CA THR A 148 -10.66 10.48 -13.00
C THR A 148 -9.23 10.90 -13.38
N ALA A 149 -8.27 10.72 -12.47
CA ALA A 149 -6.85 10.95 -12.70
C ALA A 149 -6.14 9.81 -13.48
N GLY A 150 -6.88 8.81 -13.95
CA GLY A 150 -6.36 7.76 -14.81
C GLY A 150 -5.47 6.74 -14.09
N PHE A 151 -5.62 6.58 -12.77
CA PHE A 151 -5.15 5.38 -12.10
C PHE A 151 -5.94 4.17 -12.63
N ASP A 152 -5.30 3.01 -12.71
CA ASP A 152 -5.96 1.75 -13.10
C ASP A 152 -6.66 1.08 -11.91
N PHE A 153 -6.27 1.39 -10.67
CA PHE A 153 -6.89 0.88 -9.43
C PHE A 153 -6.52 1.72 -8.20
N VAL A 154 -7.20 1.47 -7.08
CA VAL A 154 -6.86 2.04 -5.76
C VAL A 154 -6.61 0.94 -4.73
N GLU A 155 -5.78 1.20 -3.73
CA GLU A 155 -5.55 0.27 -2.62
C GLU A 155 -5.87 0.92 -1.27
N VAL A 156 -6.75 0.32 -0.47
CA VAL A 156 -7.00 0.75 0.92
C VAL A 156 -5.89 0.24 1.83
N HIS A 157 -5.26 1.14 2.59
CA HIS A 157 -4.26 0.74 3.59
C HIS A 157 -4.89 0.29 4.92
N GLY A 158 -5.31 -0.98 4.99
CA GLY A 158 -5.86 -1.64 6.18
C GLY A 158 -4.85 -2.44 7.01
N ALA A 159 -3.59 -2.00 7.11
CA ALA A 159 -2.51 -2.77 7.74
C ALA A 159 -1.57 -1.91 8.61
N HIS A 160 -0.57 -2.56 9.21
CA HIS A 160 0.58 -1.94 9.91
C HIS A 160 0.25 -1.02 11.09
N GLY A 161 -0.94 -1.18 11.66
CA GLY A 161 -1.39 -0.41 12.83
C GLY A 161 -1.96 0.96 12.49
N TYR A 162 -2.10 1.30 11.21
CA TYR A 162 -2.77 2.54 10.81
C TYR A 162 -4.27 2.50 11.06
N LEU A 163 -4.94 3.64 10.94
CA LEU A 163 -6.30 3.85 11.46
C LEU A 163 -7.28 2.73 11.09
N VAL A 164 -7.37 2.36 9.81
CA VAL A 164 -8.26 1.30 9.34
C VAL A 164 -7.96 -0.06 10.00
N CYS A 165 -6.68 -0.40 10.17
CA CYS A 165 -6.25 -1.61 10.89
C CYS A 165 -6.62 -1.56 12.38
N GLN A 166 -6.53 -0.39 13.02
CA GLN A 166 -6.85 -0.24 14.44
C GLN A 166 -8.33 -0.44 14.73
N PHE A 167 -9.22 0.02 13.86
CA PHE A 167 -10.67 -0.23 14.01
C PHE A 167 -10.97 -1.72 14.08
N PHE A 168 -10.26 -2.54 13.30
CA PHE A 168 -10.45 -3.99 13.30
C PHE A 168 -9.88 -4.68 14.55
N SER A 169 -8.75 -4.19 15.08
CA SER A 169 -8.08 -4.77 16.25
C SER A 169 -8.83 -4.48 17.56
N SER A 170 -9.22 -5.52 18.29
CA SER A 170 -9.81 -5.36 19.64
C SER A 170 -8.83 -4.80 20.68
N ALA A 171 -7.53 -4.84 20.41
CA ALA A 171 -6.53 -4.28 21.30
C ALA A 171 -6.46 -2.74 21.19
N ASP A 172 -6.77 -2.18 20.02
CA ASP A 172 -6.75 -0.74 19.74
C ASP A 172 -8.15 -0.10 19.74
N ASN A 173 -9.19 -0.86 19.40
CA ASN A 173 -10.57 -0.41 19.38
C ASN A 173 -11.39 -0.98 20.55
N ARG A 174 -11.64 -0.12 21.53
CA ARG A 174 -12.42 -0.39 22.76
C ARG A 174 -13.74 0.39 22.78
N ARG A 175 -14.21 0.86 21.62
CA ARG A 175 -15.46 1.61 21.50
C ARG A 175 -16.65 0.74 21.90
N LYS A 176 -17.71 1.41 22.34
CA LYS A 176 -19.00 0.81 22.70
C LYS A 176 -20.14 1.18 21.74
N ASP A 177 -19.82 1.94 20.69
CA ASP A 177 -20.77 2.36 19.67
C ASP A 177 -20.77 1.39 18.47
N ARG A 178 -21.38 1.80 17.35
CA ARG A 178 -21.51 0.98 16.13
C ARG A 178 -20.18 0.58 15.48
N TYR A 179 -19.06 1.19 15.89
CA TYR A 179 -17.74 0.90 15.37
C TYR A 179 -16.87 0.05 16.30
N GLY A 180 -17.36 -0.41 17.47
CA GLY A 180 -16.59 -1.26 18.38
C GLY A 180 -17.38 -2.35 19.09
N GLY A 181 -16.71 -3.04 20.02
CA GLY A 181 -17.26 -4.19 20.72
C GLY A 181 -17.10 -5.48 19.93
N ASN A 182 -18.18 -6.00 19.34
CA ASN A 182 -18.17 -7.28 18.63
C ASN A 182 -17.39 -7.23 17.31
N LEU A 183 -17.19 -8.39 16.67
CA LEU A 183 -16.41 -8.48 15.43
C LEU A 183 -17.05 -7.66 14.30
N ASP A 184 -18.38 -7.76 14.11
CA ASP A 184 -19.10 -7.09 13.04
C ASP A 184 -18.95 -5.57 13.10
N ASN A 185 -19.08 -4.98 14.28
CA ASN A 185 -18.89 -3.55 14.48
C ASN A 185 -17.44 -3.11 14.23
N ARG A 186 -16.45 -3.93 14.59
CA ARG A 186 -15.04 -3.63 14.31
C ARG A 186 -14.67 -3.76 12.83
N MET A 187 -15.36 -4.62 12.08
CA MET A 187 -15.23 -4.72 10.62
C MET A 187 -15.88 -3.53 9.89
N ARG A 188 -16.91 -2.93 10.50
CA ARG A 188 -17.76 -1.89 9.89
C ARG A 188 -17.00 -0.77 9.22
N PHE A 189 -15.99 -0.19 9.88
CA PHE A 189 -15.25 0.94 9.31
C PHE A 189 -14.58 0.60 7.98
N GLY A 190 -13.91 -0.56 7.89
CA GLY A 190 -13.28 -0.98 6.63
C GLY A 190 -14.30 -1.39 5.56
N LEU A 191 -15.45 -1.94 5.96
CA LEU A 191 -16.54 -2.25 5.03
C LEU A 191 -17.16 -0.98 4.45
N GLU A 192 -17.52 0.00 5.29
CA GLU A 192 -18.09 1.27 4.86
C GLU A 192 -17.15 2.05 3.93
N ILE A 193 -15.83 2.00 4.17
CA ILE A 193 -14.82 2.56 3.25
C ILE A 193 -14.93 1.91 1.86
N VAL A 194 -14.90 0.58 1.79
CA VAL A 194 -14.95 -0.15 0.51
C VAL A 194 -16.27 0.08 -0.21
N GLU A 195 -17.40 0.00 0.50
CA GLU A 195 -18.73 0.24 -0.06
C GLU A 195 -18.86 1.67 -0.61
N THR A 196 -18.35 2.66 0.12
CA THR A 196 -18.34 4.05 -0.32
C THR A 196 -17.46 4.24 -1.54
N MET A 197 -16.24 3.69 -1.55
CA MET A 197 -15.34 3.74 -2.72
C MET A 197 -15.95 3.05 -3.93
N ARG A 198 -16.60 1.89 -3.76
CA ARG A 198 -17.30 1.20 -4.85
C ARG A 198 -18.42 2.06 -5.43
N ARG A 199 -19.23 2.67 -4.56
CA ARG A 199 -20.34 3.56 -4.97
C ARG A 199 -19.87 4.80 -5.72
N THR A 200 -18.77 5.44 -5.28
CA THR A 200 -18.29 6.69 -5.89
C THR A 200 -17.41 6.45 -7.11
N ALA A 201 -16.55 5.44 -7.07
CA ALA A 201 -15.61 5.15 -8.15
C ALA A 201 -16.15 4.17 -9.19
N GLY A 202 -17.33 3.56 -9.00
CA GLY A 202 -18.03 2.69 -9.97
C GLY A 202 -17.59 1.22 -9.96
N ASP A 203 -18.42 0.34 -10.52
CA ASP A 203 -18.28 -1.13 -10.41
C ASP A 203 -17.09 -1.72 -11.19
N ASP A 204 -16.64 -1.04 -12.24
CA ASP A 204 -15.55 -1.46 -13.13
C ASP A 204 -14.17 -0.96 -12.69
N PHE A 205 -14.09 -0.17 -11.61
CA PHE A 205 -12.81 0.35 -11.10
C PHE A 205 -12.24 -0.57 -10.00
N PRO A 206 -11.08 -1.22 -10.21
CA PRO A 206 -10.57 -2.18 -9.23
C PRO A 206 -10.22 -1.56 -7.86
N ILE A 207 -10.69 -2.20 -6.78
CA ILE A 207 -10.38 -1.82 -5.40
C ILE A 207 -9.56 -2.92 -4.74
N PHE A 208 -8.32 -2.61 -4.39
CA PHE A 208 -7.44 -3.50 -3.64
C PHE A 208 -7.53 -3.17 -2.15
N TYR A 209 -7.30 -4.17 -1.30
CA TYR A 209 -7.24 -3.97 0.14
C TYR A 209 -5.96 -4.57 0.73
N ARG A 210 -5.14 -3.71 1.34
CA ARG A 210 -3.94 -4.15 2.06
C ARG A 210 -4.30 -4.57 3.48
N LEU A 211 -4.43 -5.87 3.71
CA LEU A 211 -4.91 -6.46 4.96
C LEU A 211 -3.75 -6.77 5.93
N GLY A 212 -3.82 -6.21 7.14
CA GLY A 212 -3.01 -6.65 8.27
C GLY A 212 -3.58 -7.93 8.90
N ALA A 213 -3.10 -9.09 8.47
CA ALA A 213 -3.77 -10.37 8.74
C ALA A 213 -3.64 -10.89 10.18
N GLU A 214 -2.60 -10.51 10.92
CA GLU A 214 -2.35 -11.00 12.29
C GLU A 214 -1.42 -10.05 13.06
N GLU A 215 -1.71 -9.76 14.33
CA GLU A 215 -0.88 -8.86 15.18
C GLU A 215 0.03 -9.57 16.19
N ARG A 216 -0.22 -10.87 16.45
CA ARG A 216 0.58 -11.69 17.38
C ARG A 216 0.76 -11.06 18.77
N ARG A 217 -0.32 -10.49 19.30
CA ARG A 217 -0.36 -9.90 20.64
C ARG A 217 -1.69 -10.20 21.34
N PRO A 218 -1.75 -10.15 22.69
CA PRO A 218 -3.00 -10.28 23.42
C PRO A 218 -4.06 -9.28 22.93
N GLY A 219 -5.25 -9.78 22.62
CA GLY A 219 -6.36 -8.97 22.11
C GLY A 219 -6.18 -8.44 20.69
N GLY A 220 -5.08 -8.77 20.00
CA GLY A 220 -4.83 -8.33 18.63
C GLY A 220 -5.61 -9.11 17.58
N ILE A 221 -5.46 -8.69 16.32
CA ILE A 221 -6.07 -9.36 15.17
C ILE A 221 -5.58 -10.81 15.07
N THR A 222 -6.52 -11.75 14.94
CA THR A 222 -6.25 -13.16 14.70
C THR A 222 -6.54 -13.55 13.26
N LEU A 223 -5.85 -14.58 12.76
CA LEU A 223 -6.05 -15.06 11.39
C LEU A 223 -7.49 -15.53 11.12
N ARG A 224 -8.17 -16.11 12.13
CA ARG A 224 -9.59 -16.48 12.04
C ARG A 224 -10.48 -15.27 11.78
N GLN A 225 -10.27 -14.17 12.50
CA GLN A 225 -11.01 -12.93 12.27
C GLN A 225 -10.69 -12.36 10.90
N SER A 226 -9.42 -12.35 10.49
CA SER A 226 -9.00 -11.84 9.19
C SER A 226 -9.60 -12.60 8.02
N LYS A 227 -9.80 -13.92 8.12
CA LYS A 227 -10.53 -14.71 7.12
C LYS A 227 -11.99 -14.24 6.98
N ALA A 228 -12.69 -14.06 8.10
CA ALA A 228 -14.07 -13.57 8.09
C ALA A 228 -14.16 -12.15 7.51
N PHE A 229 -13.24 -11.28 7.91
CA PHE A 229 -13.21 -9.90 7.42
C PHE A 229 -12.86 -9.82 5.93
N ALA A 230 -11.88 -10.60 5.46
CA ALA A 230 -11.54 -10.66 4.04
C ALA A 230 -12.73 -11.18 3.19
N ALA A 231 -13.47 -12.18 3.66
CA ALA A 231 -14.67 -12.64 2.97
C ALA A 231 -15.75 -11.54 2.91
N ALA A 232 -15.96 -10.81 4.00
CA ALA A 232 -16.90 -9.68 4.04
C ALA A 232 -16.46 -8.52 3.11
N LEU A 233 -15.17 -8.18 3.10
CA LEU A 233 -14.59 -7.17 2.21
C LEU A 233 -14.70 -7.56 0.74
N ALA A 234 -14.46 -8.82 0.39
CA ALA A 234 -14.63 -9.31 -0.98
C ALA A 234 -16.10 -9.16 -1.43
N LYS A 235 -17.06 -9.48 -0.56
CA LYS A 235 -18.49 -9.27 -0.84
C LYS A 235 -18.85 -7.78 -0.98
N ALA A 236 -18.21 -6.91 -0.22
CA ALA A 236 -18.41 -5.46 -0.28
C ALA A 236 -17.82 -4.81 -1.55
N GLY A 237 -16.97 -5.52 -2.30
CA GLY A 237 -16.42 -5.03 -3.56
C GLY A 237 -14.89 -4.91 -3.60
N VAL A 238 -14.15 -5.55 -2.70
CA VAL A 238 -12.69 -5.71 -2.87
C VAL A 238 -12.40 -6.71 -3.98
N ASP A 239 -11.59 -6.29 -4.95
CA ASP A 239 -11.21 -7.06 -6.13
C ASP A 239 -9.88 -7.80 -5.99
N ALA A 240 -9.02 -7.41 -5.04
CA ALA A 240 -7.79 -8.14 -4.70
C ALA A 240 -7.27 -7.78 -3.29
N PHE A 241 -6.52 -8.69 -2.67
CA PHE A 241 -5.88 -8.45 -1.37
C PHE A 241 -4.36 -8.35 -1.46
N ASP A 242 -3.75 -7.31 -0.89
CA ASP A 242 -2.33 -7.29 -0.48
C ASP A 242 -2.23 -7.78 0.97
N VAL A 243 -1.71 -8.99 1.20
CA VAL A 243 -1.69 -9.55 2.55
C VAL A 243 -0.35 -9.33 3.24
N SER A 244 -0.39 -8.56 4.31
CA SER A 244 0.75 -8.27 5.18
C SER A 244 0.45 -8.62 6.64
N ILE A 245 1.44 -8.46 7.51
CA ILE A 245 1.27 -8.55 8.96
C ILE A 245 0.51 -7.33 9.53
N GLY A 246 -0.29 -7.54 10.58
CA GLY A 246 -0.77 -6.46 11.46
C GLY A 246 0.28 -6.14 12.52
N MET A 247 0.26 -4.95 13.11
CA MET A 247 1.14 -4.62 14.24
C MET A 247 0.71 -3.35 14.94
N PRO A 248 1.16 -3.13 16.19
CA PRO A 248 1.11 -1.80 16.80
C PRO A 248 1.80 -0.75 15.94
N VAL A 249 1.26 0.48 15.94
CA VAL A 249 1.86 1.65 15.26
C VAL A 249 3.33 1.82 15.65
N GLY A 250 4.15 2.22 14.69
CA GLY A 250 5.56 2.58 14.92
C GLY A 250 6.53 1.40 14.83
N ARG A 251 6.03 0.16 14.74
CA ARG A 251 6.86 -1.01 14.41
C ARG A 251 7.20 -1.05 12.92
N LYS A 252 8.30 -1.72 12.58
CA LYS A 252 8.76 -1.87 11.19
C LYS A 252 8.03 -3.05 10.52
N PRO A 253 7.19 -2.83 9.49
CA PRO A 253 6.50 -3.91 8.80
C PRO A 253 7.39 -4.70 7.85
N SER A 254 8.58 -4.22 7.52
CA SER A 254 9.49 -4.90 6.60
C SER A 254 10.40 -5.91 7.32
N PRO A 255 10.30 -7.21 7.01
CA PRO A 255 11.16 -8.23 7.61
C PRO A 255 12.63 -7.99 7.25
N GLY A 256 13.50 -7.93 8.26
CA GLY A 256 14.94 -7.75 8.09
C GLY A 256 15.67 -9.05 7.74
N ARG A 257 17.01 -8.97 7.66
CA ARG A 257 17.93 -10.09 7.32
C ARG A 257 17.68 -11.41 8.06
N LYS A 258 17.30 -11.34 9.34
CA LYS A 258 17.07 -12.53 10.19
C LYS A 258 15.72 -13.23 9.94
N ALA A 259 14.78 -12.58 9.27
CA ALA A 259 13.49 -13.20 8.94
C ALA A 259 13.66 -14.27 7.84
N ARG A 260 12.74 -15.23 7.75
CA ARG A 260 12.76 -16.21 6.65
C ARG A 260 12.29 -15.56 5.35
N PRO A 261 12.86 -15.88 4.16
CA PRO A 261 12.25 -15.56 2.88
C PRO A 261 10.78 -16.01 2.83
N GLY A 262 9.91 -15.24 2.19
CA GLY A 262 8.47 -15.51 2.19
C GLY A 262 7.80 -15.35 3.56
N THR A 263 8.30 -14.44 4.42
CA THR A 263 7.90 -14.29 5.84
C THR A 263 6.39 -14.22 6.05
N TYR A 264 5.65 -13.57 5.14
CA TYR A 264 4.20 -13.35 5.26
C TYR A 264 3.38 -14.20 4.29
N VAL A 265 4.02 -15.05 3.48
CA VAL A 265 3.32 -15.97 2.55
C VAL A 265 2.32 -16.89 3.25
N PRO A 266 2.58 -17.43 4.47
CA PRO A 266 1.56 -18.20 5.19
C PRO A 266 0.27 -17.42 5.48
N LEU A 267 0.37 -16.10 5.71
CA LEU A 267 -0.80 -15.25 5.93
C LEU A 267 -1.60 -15.09 4.63
N ALA A 268 -0.92 -14.80 3.52
CA ALA A 268 -1.55 -14.70 2.21
C ALA A 268 -2.27 -16.01 1.82
N ALA A 269 -1.62 -17.15 2.00
CA ALA A 269 -2.20 -18.46 1.73
C ALA A 269 -3.47 -18.73 2.55
N ALA A 270 -3.48 -18.33 3.82
CA ALA A 270 -4.65 -18.48 4.66
C ALA A 270 -5.82 -17.57 4.25
N ILE A 271 -5.55 -16.33 3.85
CA ILE A 271 -6.59 -15.43 3.32
C ILE A 271 -7.14 -15.95 1.99
N LYS A 272 -6.28 -16.44 1.10
CA LYS A 272 -6.69 -17.03 -0.18
C LYS A 272 -7.67 -18.20 -0.04
N GLN A 273 -7.60 -18.96 1.04
CA GLN A 273 -8.57 -20.02 1.33
C GLN A 273 -9.98 -19.51 1.70
N ALA A 274 -10.11 -18.22 2.04
CA ALA A 274 -11.36 -17.62 2.50
C ALA A 274 -12.03 -16.72 1.46
N VAL A 275 -11.39 -16.46 0.31
CA VAL A 275 -11.86 -15.50 -0.69
C VAL A 275 -11.75 -16.06 -2.11
N GLY A 276 -12.65 -15.61 -2.99
CA GLY A 276 -12.62 -15.97 -4.42
C GLY A 276 -11.83 -14.99 -5.30
N VAL A 277 -11.43 -13.84 -4.75
CA VAL A 277 -10.67 -12.81 -5.47
C VAL A 277 -9.15 -13.03 -5.35
N PRO A 278 -8.34 -12.51 -6.30
CA PRO A 278 -6.89 -12.65 -6.26
C PRO A 278 -6.24 -12.17 -4.95
N VAL A 279 -5.23 -12.92 -4.51
CA VAL A 279 -4.44 -12.59 -3.32
C VAL A 279 -2.96 -12.40 -3.67
N MET A 280 -2.39 -11.28 -3.25
CA MET A 280 -0.97 -10.97 -3.35
C MET A 280 -0.24 -11.33 -2.06
N ALA A 281 0.87 -12.07 -2.21
CA ALA A 281 1.80 -12.35 -1.12
C ALA A 281 2.98 -11.36 -1.13
N VAL A 282 3.38 -10.91 0.07
CA VAL A 282 4.60 -10.14 0.30
C VAL A 282 5.50 -10.79 1.36
N GLY A 283 6.62 -10.16 1.67
CA GLY A 283 7.50 -10.53 2.79
C GLY A 283 8.75 -11.27 2.34
N ARG A 284 9.74 -10.51 1.84
CA ARG A 284 11.05 -11.03 1.40
C ARG A 284 10.95 -12.06 0.25
N ILE A 285 10.20 -11.72 -0.79
CA ILE A 285 10.18 -12.47 -2.04
C ILE A 285 11.20 -11.80 -2.97
N HIS A 286 12.41 -12.33 -3.03
CA HIS A 286 13.56 -11.69 -3.72
C HIS A 286 14.05 -12.49 -4.94
N THR A 287 13.74 -13.79 -5.03
CA THR A 287 14.22 -14.67 -6.09
C THR A 287 13.07 -15.13 -6.97
N ALA A 288 13.36 -15.37 -8.25
CA ALA A 288 12.37 -15.88 -9.20
C ALA A 288 11.84 -17.24 -8.75
N ALA A 289 12.73 -18.13 -8.30
CA ALA A 289 12.38 -19.45 -7.78
C ALA A 289 11.36 -19.40 -6.63
N LEU A 290 11.53 -18.50 -5.66
CA LEU A 290 10.57 -18.36 -4.54
C LEU A 290 9.24 -17.77 -5.03
N ALA A 291 9.28 -16.75 -5.88
CA ALA A 291 8.07 -16.16 -6.44
C ALA A 291 7.26 -17.20 -7.24
N GLU A 292 7.93 -17.97 -8.08
CA GLU A 292 7.34 -19.03 -8.90
C GLU A 292 6.77 -20.17 -8.04
N SER A 293 7.46 -20.59 -6.97
CA SER A 293 6.95 -21.64 -6.08
C SER A 293 5.67 -21.20 -5.35
N ILE A 294 5.61 -19.96 -4.87
CA ILE A 294 4.41 -19.40 -4.20
C ILE A 294 3.20 -19.47 -5.13
N LEU A 295 3.38 -19.12 -6.40
CA LEU A 295 2.31 -19.11 -7.39
C LEU A 295 1.91 -20.53 -7.81
N ASN A 296 2.87 -21.43 -8.03
CA ASN A 296 2.62 -22.81 -8.45
C ASN A 296 1.97 -23.65 -7.34
N GLU A 297 2.34 -23.42 -6.09
CA GLU A 297 1.71 -24.03 -4.91
C GLU A 297 0.31 -23.45 -4.61
N GLY A 298 -0.17 -22.47 -5.37
CA GLY A 298 -1.48 -21.85 -5.17
C GLY A 298 -1.58 -21.05 -3.86
N ARG A 299 -0.46 -20.61 -3.29
CA ARG A 299 -0.41 -19.84 -2.03
C ARG A 299 -0.71 -18.36 -2.22
N ALA A 300 -0.59 -17.86 -3.44
CA ALA A 300 -1.00 -16.53 -3.89
C ALA A 300 -1.27 -16.55 -5.40
N ASP A 301 -1.94 -15.52 -5.91
CA ASP A 301 -2.15 -15.27 -7.35
C ASP A 301 -1.17 -14.24 -7.90
N LEU A 302 -0.62 -13.42 -7.00
CA LEU A 302 0.27 -12.30 -7.27
C LEU A 302 1.41 -12.30 -6.25
N VAL A 303 2.55 -11.73 -6.63
CA VAL A 303 3.68 -11.50 -5.72
C VAL A 303 4.03 -10.02 -5.66
N GLY A 304 4.07 -9.50 -4.44
CA GLY A 304 4.49 -8.13 -4.17
C GLY A 304 6.00 -8.07 -3.94
N VAL A 305 6.72 -7.49 -4.90
CA VAL A 305 8.18 -7.39 -4.91
C VAL A 305 8.59 -5.94 -4.64
N GLY A 306 8.80 -5.58 -3.37
CA GLY A 306 9.15 -4.19 -2.99
C GLY A 306 10.65 -3.91 -3.06
N ARG A 307 11.36 -4.16 -1.95
CA ARG A 307 12.78 -3.81 -1.78
C ARG A 307 13.72 -4.43 -2.83
N GLN A 308 13.34 -5.55 -3.43
CA GLN A 308 14.09 -6.13 -4.54
C GLN A 308 14.04 -5.25 -5.80
N LEU A 309 12.94 -4.55 -6.08
CA LEU A 309 12.86 -3.57 -7.17
C LEU A 309 13.55 -2.23 -6.85
N ILE A 310 13.84 -1.95 -5.58
CA ILE A 310 14.74 -0.87 -5.20
C ILE A 310 16.20 -1.28 -5.52
N ALA A 311 16.59 -2.50 -5.15
CA ALA A 311 17.92 -3.03 -5.41
C ALA A 311 18.17 -3.24 -6.91
N ASP A 312 17.18 -3.74 -7.65
CA ASP A 312 17.30 -3.99 -9.08
C ASP A 312 15.97 -3.68 -9.79
N PRO A 313 15.82 -2.50 -10.41
CA PRO A 313 14.58 -2.15 -11.11
C PRO A 313 14.29 -3.04 -12.31
N ARG A 314 15.31 -3.68 -12.89
CA ARG A 314 15.19 -4.54 -14.08
C ARG A 314 15.05 -6.03 -13.72
N TRP A 315 14.79 -6.34 -12.45
CA TRP A 315 14.62 -7.70 -11.94
C TRP A 315 13.68 -8.57 -12.81
N PRO A 316 12.46 -8.13 -13.19
CA PRO A 316 11.59 -8.94 -14.05
C PRO A 316 12.23 -9.23 -15.43
N ARG A 317 12.74 -8.21 -16.11
CA ARG A 317 13.40 -8.34 -17.42
C ARG A 317 14.62 -9.25 -17.39
N LYS A 318 15.43 -9.22 -16.33
CA LYS A 318 16.58 -10.11 -16.19
C LYS A 318 16.16 -11.58 -16.09
N ILE A 319 15.09 -11.87 -15.36
CA ILE A 319 14.53 -13.23 -15.28
C ILE A 319 14.03 -13.69 -16.65
N ILE A 320 13.25 -12.85 -17.34
CA ILE A 320 12.74 -13.17 -18.71
C ILE A 320 13.90 -13.48 -19.66
N ALA A 321 15.00 -12.75 -19.55
CA ALA A 321 16.18 -12.92 -20.39
C ALA A 321 17.12 -14.08 -19.95
N GLY A 322 16.77 -14.83 -18.90
CA GLY A 322 17.63 -15.89 -18.37
C GLY A 322 18.93 -15.37 -17.71
N ARG A 323 18.96 -14.11 -17.29
CA ARG A 323 20.12 -13.43 -16.69
C ARG A 323 19.95 -13.22 -15.18
N GLU A 324 19.54 -14.27 -14.47
CA GLU A 324 19.34 -14.20 -13.02
C GLU A 324 20.66 -13.94 -12.27
N ASP A 325 21.79 -14.39 -12.80
CA ASP A 325 23.12 -14.13 -12.21
C ASP A 325 23.51 -12.64 -12.22
N ASP A 326 22.92 -11.84 -13.11
CA ASP A 326 23.12 -10.38 -13.18
C ASP A 326 22.27 -9.62 -12.13
N ILE A 327 21.40 -10.30 -11.38
CA ILE A 327 20.47 -9.65 -10.46
C ILE A 327 21.19 -9.07 -9.24
N VAL A 328 20.97 -7.78 -8.98
CA VAL A 328 21.45 -7.13 -7.76
C VAL A 328 20.52 -7.51 -6.59
N ALA A 329 20.95 -8.49 -5.79
CA ALA A 329 20.13 -9.05 -4.72
C ALA A 329 19.88 -8.06 -3.57
N CYS A 330 18.62 -7.90 -3.17
CA CYS A 330 18.27 -7.12 -1.99
C CYS A 330 18.74 -7.80 -0.71
N LEU A 331 19.57 -7.09 0.04
CA LEU A 331 20.15 -7.58 1.28
C LEU A 331 19.20 -7.62 2.48
N SER A 332 17.94 -7.19 2.35
CA SER A 332 17.01 -7.04 3.49
C SER A 332 17.57 -6.21 4.66
N CYS A 333 18.48 -5.28 4.39
CA CYS A 333 19.16 -4.46 5.39
C CYS A 333 18.26 -3.37 5.99
N ASN A 334 17.15 -3.06 5.34
CA ASN A 334 16.22 -1.99 5.69
C ASN A 334 16.83 -0.58 5.70
N THR A 335 17.99 -0.36 5.07
CA THR A 335 18.55 0.99 4.84
C THR A 335 17.61 1.88 4.03
N CYS A 336 16.76 1.30 3.18
CA CYS A 336 15.69 2.01 2.47
C CYS A 336 14.65 2.65 3.41
N PHE A 337 14.63 2.31 4.71
CA PHE A 337 13.84 3.01 5.74
C PHE A 337 14.60 4.17 6.39
N ASN A 338 15.93 4.28 6.21
CA ASN A 338 16.71 5.41 6.74
C ASN A 338 16.16 6.76 6.31
N PRO A 339 15.76 6.98 5.03
CA PRO A 339 15.11 8.21 4.65
C PRO A 339 13.96 8.58 5.59
N LEU A 340 13.15 7.61 6.02
CA LEU A 340 11.99 7.86 6.87
C LEU A 340 12.32 8.15 8.34
N ARG A 341 13.48 7.68 8.83
CA ARG A 341 13.78 7.57 10.26
C ARG A 341 15.03 8.30 10.72
N ASN A 342 15.88 8.71 9.79
CA ASN A 342 17.11 9.43 10.09
C ASN A 342 16.93 10.88 9.65
N ASP A 343 16.97 11.80 10.62
CA ASP A 343 16.98 13.24 10.40
C ASP A 343 18.23 13.70 9.63
N GLN A 344 19.31 12.91 9.67
CA GLN A 344 20.53 13.16 8.90
C GLN A 344 20.45 12.72 7.43
N TRP A 345 19.44 11.95 7.02
CA TRP A 345 19.27 11.58 5.61
C TRP A 345 18.86 12.80 4.81
N ARG A 346 19.62 13.12 3.76
CA ARG A 346 19.39 14.30 2.92
C ARG A 346 18.81 13.90 1.55
N PRO A 347 17.97 14.74 0.94
CA PRO A 347 17.56 14.54 -0.45
C PRO A 347 18.80 14.40 -1.36
N GLY A 348 19.02 13.21 -1.91
CA GLY A 348 20.23 12.91 -2.72
C GLY A 348 21.03 11.72 -2.20
N ASP A 349 20.83 11.35 -0.94
CA ASP A 349 21.47 10.17 -0.37
C ASP A 349 20.92 8.88 -1.02
N PRO A 350 21.76 7.85 -1.25
CA PRO A 350 21.30 6.58 -1.79
C PRO A 350 20.24 5.94 -0.90
N ILE A 351 19.15 5.46 -1.52
CA ILE A 351 18.09 4.74 -0.80
C ILE A 351 18.52 3.29 -0.50
N CYS A 352 19.41 2.72 -1.32
CA CYS A 352 19.79 1.31 -1.24
C CYS A 352 21.31 1.16 -1.08
N GLN A 353 21.73 0.19 -0.25
CA GLN A 353 23.14 -0.11 -0.03
C GLN A 353 23.82 -0.76 -1.24
N VAL A 354 23.06 -1.51 -2.04
CA VAL A 354 23.60 -2.25 -3.20
C VAL A 354 23.23 -1.61 -4.53
N ASN A 355 22.39 -0.59 -4.51
CA ASN A 355 22.03 0.18 -5.70
C ASN A 355 22.20 1.68 -5.39
N PRO A 356 23.38 2.26 -5.69
CA PRO A 356 23.61 3.67 -5.47
C PRO A 356 22.75 4.56 -6.36
N ARG A 357 22.15 4.04 -7.45
CA ARG A 357 21.21 4.80 -8.29
C ARG A 357 19.81 4.91 -7.69
N ALA A 358 19.46 4.09 -6.70
CA ALA A 358 18.10 4.05 -6.17
C ALA A 358 17.67 5.40 -5.59
N GLY A 359 16.69 6.03 -6.23
CA GLY A 359 16.22 7.38 -5.93
C GLY A 359 16.98 8.51 -6.63
N ARG A 360 17.95 8.21 -7.49
CA ARG A 360 18.80 9.14 -8.27
C ARG A 360 18.77 8.82 -9.76
N GLU A 361 17.73 8.12 -10.21
CA GLU A 361 17.56 7.70 -11.59
C GLU A 361 17.50 8.89 -12.56
N ALA A 362 17.04 10.05 -12.09
CA ALA A 362 16.96 11.29 -12.86
C ALA A 362 18.29 12.05 -12.98
N ASP A 363 19.30 11.69 -12.19
CA ASP A 363 20.58 12.41 -12.10
C ASP A 363 21.61 11.85 -13.13
N GLU A 364 21.28 10.74 -13.79
CA GLU A 364 22.09 10.14 -14.84
C GLU A 364 22.02 11.01 -16.11
N GLY A 365 23.17 11.59 -16.49
CA GLY A 365 23.31 12.50 -17.63
C GLY A 365 23.68 13.94 -17.26
N GLN A 366 23.84 14.28 -15.98
CA GLN A 366 24.35 15.60 -15.55
C GLN A 366 25.87 15.65 -15.31
N ASN A 367 26.55 14.50 -15.43
CA ASN A 367 28.00 14.35 -15.24
C ASN A 367 28.67 13.64 -16.44
N GLN A 368 28.13 13.78 -17.66
CA GLN A 368 28.82 13.38 -18.89
C GLN A 368 29.10 14.60 -19.75
#